data_AF-A0A5D0U1Q6-F1
#
_entry.id   AF-A0A5D0U1Q6-F1
#
_cell.length_a   1.000
_cell.length_b   1.000
_cell.length_c   1.000
_cell.angle_alpha   90.00
_cell.angle_beta   90.00
_cell.angle_gamma   90.00
#
_symmetry.space_group_name_H-M   'P 1'
#
loop_
_entity.id
_entity.type
_entity.pdbx_description
1 polymer ?
#
loop_
_entity_poly.entity_id
_entity_poly.type
_entity_poly.pdbx_seq_one_letter_code
_entity_poly.pdbx_strand_id
1 'polypeptide(L)'
;MALLSGLFGLVLFAIGFAVAAFVQTGRRGERGRWLAVVGLVAAAGWIAVIAVVVVATSLLTADRDESGHVTGKDKLLPGMLRVGDCFTGLEGVSSRSPITALPCSRPHEGEAVAELRLPRDPWPGDREVLERASDACDYKVARLMKSRYAEHLEQYAIPPNKLGWDAGDRRTLCILRYIGPVKLTVPLAETMDPNKRLWRELHRGDCLAAWSEGSIVQSVLPCDKAHWSQVYAVYKLPSVSYPGEKTLQRKVKAGCNARWWDGFDVREYPQLVRFAYPVEYEWEAGVRTAVCLGEADKKPLKKSLLRH
;
A
#
# COMPACT_ATOMS: atom_id res chain seq x y z
N MET A 1 -3.27 -35.35 15.09
CA MET A 1 -2.13 -35.90 15.84
C MET A 1 -1.73 -37.34 15.46
N ALA A 2 -2.64 -38.21 14.98
CA ALA A 2 -2.28 -39.60 14.62
C ALA A 2 -1.37 -39.76 13.37
N LEU A 3 -1.41 -38.81 12.44
CA LEU A 3 -0.61 -38.84 11.20
C LEU A 3 0.88 -38.53 11.43
N LEU A 4 1.20 -37.69 12.41
CA LEU A 4 2.59 -37.31 12.73
C LEU A 4 3.32 -38.42 13.50
N SER A 5 2.64 -39.13 14.40
CA SER A 5 3.20 -40.28 15.12
C SER A 5 3.43 -41.49 14.22
N GLY A 6 2.57 -41.71 13.22
CA GLY A 6 2.76 -42.78 12.23
C GLY A 6 3.95 -42.52 11.31
N LEU A 7 4.19 -41.26 10.93
CA LEU A 7 5.32 -40.88 10.08
C LEU A 7 6.67 -41.08 10.78
N PHE A 8 6.78 -40.70 12.07
CA PHE A 8 8.00 -40.90 12.86
C PHE A 8 8.31 -42.39 13.08
N GLY A 9 7.29 -43.21 13.35
CA GLY A 9 7.47 -44.66 13.49
C GLY A 9 8.00 -45.30 12.19
N LEU A 10 7.39 -44.98 11.05
CA LEU A 10 7.79 -45.52 9.75
C LEU A 10 9.20 -45.11 9.33
N VAL A 11 9.63 -43.87 9.63
CA VAL A 11 10.98 -43.39 9.32
C VAL A 11 12.04 -44.15 10.13
N LEU A 12 11.80 -44.43 11.41
CA LEU A 12 12.74 -45.21 12.24
C LEU A 12 12.86 -46.66 11.77
N PHE A 13 11.75 -47.30 11.38
CA PHE A 13 11.78 -48.63 10.79
C PHE A 13 12.49 -48.64 9.44
N ALA A 14 12.25 -47.65 8.58
CA ALA A 14 12.91 -47.53 7.27
C ALA A 14 14.43 -47.37 7.41
N ILE A 15 14.90 -46.57 8.37
CA ILE A 15 16.33 -46.43 8.70
C ILE A 15 16.89 -47.78 9.20
N GLY A 16 16.16 -48.47 10.09
CA GLY A 16 16.55 -49.79 10.60
C GLY A 16 16.68 -50.83 9.48
N PHE A 17 15.73 -50.89 8.54
CA PHE A 17 15.78 -51.78 7.39
C PHE A 17 16.91 -51.42 6.42
N ALA A 18 17.18 -50.13 6.20
CA ALA A 18 18.28 -49.67 5.36
C ALA A 18 19.65 -50.08 5.94
N VAL A 19 19.83 -49.93 7.25
CA VAL A 19 21.06 -50.36 7.96
C VAL A 19 21.21 -51.88 7.94
N ALA A 20 20.13 -52.64 8.21
CA ALA A 20 20.16 -54.09 8.17
C ALA A 20 20.50 -54.63 6.77
N ALA A 21 19.91 -54.05 5.72
CA ALA A 21 20.21 -54.38 4.33
C ALA A 21 21.67 -54.06 3.96
N PHE A 22 22.25 -52.97 4.49
CA PHE A 22 23.67 -52.62 4.32
C PHE A 22 24.61 -53.64 4.98
N VAL A 23 24.29 -54.10 6.19
CA VAL A 23 25.11 -55.09 6.91
C VAL A 23 25.02 -56.47 6.24
N GLN A 24 23.84 -56.85 5.74
CA GLN A 24 23.64 -58.13 5.04
C GLN A 24 24.33 -58.16 3.67
N THR A 25 24.32 -57.06 2.93
CA THR A 25 25.02 -56.95 1.64
C THR A 25 26.55 -56.93 1.80
N GLY A 26 27.08 -56.38 2.89
CA GLY A 26 28.51 -56.41 3.20
C GLY A 26 29.07 -57.81 3.54
N ARG A 27 28.24 -58.73 4.06
CA ARG A 27 28.66 -60.10 4.45
C ARG A 27 28.69 -61.12 3.31
N ARG A 28 28.02 -60.86 2.17
CA ARG A 28 27.86 -61.85 1.07
C ARG A 28 28.72 -61.59 -0.17
N GLY A 29 29.50 -60.51 -0.23
CA GLY A 29 30.49 -60.31 -1.31
C GLY A 29 29.92 -60.19 -2.73
N GLU A 30 28.62 -59.91 -2.89
CA GLU A 30 27.97 -59.81 -4.20
C GLU A 30 27.79 -58.37 -4.67
N ARG A 31 27.55 -58.24 -5.98
CA ARG A 31 27.43 -57.04 -6.83
C ARG A 31 26.45 -55.94 -6.35
N GLY A 32 25.96 -55.93 -5.11
CA GLY A 32 24.99 -54.96 -4.58
C GLY A 32 25.55 -53.56 -4.27
N ARG A 33 26.88 -53.38 -4.37
CA ARG A 33 27.54 -52.09 -4.10
C ARG A 33 27.05 -50.97 -5.03
N TRP A 34 26.77 -51.27 -6.30
CA TRP A 34 26.25 -50.26 -7.26
C TRP A 34 24.78 -49.92 -6.99
N LEU A 35 23.96 -50.88 -6.56
CA LEU A 35 22.56 -50.66 -6.19
C LEU A 35 22.44 -49.73 -4.96
N ALA A 36 23.31 -49.92 -3.96
CA ALA A 36 23.36 -49.06 -2.79
C ALA A 36 23.78 -47.62 -3.15
N VAL A 37 24.75 -47.46 -4.07
CA VAL A 37 25.16 -46.14 -4.57
C VAL A 37 24.03 -45.46 -5.34
N VAL A 38 23.31 -46.17 -6.21
CA VAL A 38 22.15 -45.62 -6.94
C VAL A 38 21.04 -45.18 -5.98
N GLY A 39 20.72 -46.00 -4.98
CA GLY A 39 19.73 -45.64 -3.96
C GLY A 39 20.13 -44.40 -3.15
N LEU A 40 21.40 -44.26 -2.81
CA LEU A 40 21.90 -43.11 -2.04
C LEU A 40 21.93 -41.83 -2.88
N VAL A 41 22.28 -41.92 -4.16
CA VAL A 41 22.19 -40.79 -5.11
C VAL A 41 20.74 -40.37 -5.34
N ALA A 42 19.82 -41.31 -5.49
CA ALA A 42 18.40 -41.02 -5.63
C ALA A 42 17.82 -40.37 -4.36
N ALA A 43 18.19 -40.87 -3.16
CA ALA A 43 17.77 -40.28 -1.89
C ALA A 43 18.33 -38.87 -1.69
N ALA A 44 19.61 -38.65 -2.00
CA ALA A 44 20.21 -37.31 -1.97
C ALA A 44 19.53 -36.35 -2.96
N GLY A 45 19.20 -36.83 -4.16
CA GLY A 45 18.43 -36.07 -5.14
C GLY A 45 17.04 -35.69 -4.64
N TRP A 46 16.31 -36.62 -4.03
CA TRP A 46 15.01 -36.35 -3.43
C TRP A 46 15.08 -35.37 -2.26
N ILE A 47 16.08 -35.49 -1.38
CA ILE A 47 16.30 -34.52 -0.29
C ILE A 47 16.57 -33.13 -0.85
N ALA A 48 17.38 -33.02 -1.92
CA ALA A 48 17.64 -31.73 -2.57
C ALA A 48 16.36 -31.12 -3.15
N VAL A 49 15.51 -31.91 -3.82
CA VAL A 49 14.21 -31.45 -4.33
C VAL A 49 13.30 -30.99 -3.19
N ILE A 50 13.18 -31.77 -2.12
CA ILE A 50 12.36 -31.41 -0.95
C ILE A 50 12.89 -30.12 -0.32
N ALA A 51 14.20 -29.97 -0.15
CA ALA A 51 14.81 -28.76 0.38
C ALA A 51 14.47 -27.53 -0.48
N VAL A 52 14.57 -27.65 -1.81
CA VAL A 52 14.19 -26.59 -2.75
C VAL A 52 12.71 -26.23 -2.62
N VAL A 53 11.82 -27.23 -2.54
CA VAL A 53 10.37 -27.01 -2.38
C VAL A 53 10.04 -26.34 -1.05
N VAL A 54 10.67 -26.76 0.05
CA VAL A 54 10.49 -26.15 1.38
C VAL A 54 10.94 -24.69 1.37
N VAL A 55 12.11 -24.39 0.81
CA VAL A 55 12.58 -23.00 0.70
C VAL A 55 11.65 -22.17 -0.19
N ALA A 56 11.26 -22.68 -1.36
CA ALA A 56 10.36 -21.98 -2.26
C ALA A 56 8.99 -21.69 -1.62
N THR A 57 8.40 -22.66 -0.93
CA THR A 57 7.10 -22.50 -0.26
C THR A 57 7.17 -21.55 0.94
N SER A 58 8.29 -21.54 1.68
CA SER A 58 8.48 -20.61 2.79
C SER A 58 8.48 -19.14 2.33
N LEU A 59 8.99 -18.84 1.13
CA LEU A 59 8.99 -17.48 0.56
C LEU A 59 7.63 -17.02 0.02
N LEU A 60 6.68 -17.93 -0.08
CA LEU A 60 5.35 -17.69 -0.66
C LEU A 60 4.24 -17.65 0.40
N THR A 61 4.57 -17.93 1.66
CA THR A 61 3.60 -18.07 2.75
C THR A 61 4.11 -17.38 4.01
N ALA A 62 3.19 -17.02 4.90
CA ALA A 62 3.49 -16.53 6.25
C ALA A 62 2.55 -17.22 7.23
N ASP A 63 3.02 -17.42 8.45
CA ASP A 63 2.20 -17.96 9.54
C ASP A 63 1.22 -16.89 9.99
N ARG A 64 -0.06 -17.27 10.04
CA ARG A 64 -1.17 -16.35 10.30
C ARG A 64 -2.14 -16.91 11.33
N ASP A 65 -2.76 -16.00 12.07
CA ASP A 65 -3.88 -16.32 12.96
C ASP A 65 -5.19 -16.52 12.18
N GLU A 66 -6.27 -16.84 12.90
CA GLU A 66 -7.62 -17.02 12.33
C GLU A 66 -8.18 -15.74 11.68
N SER A 67 -7.70 -14.57 12.10
CA SER A 67 -8.06 -13.27 11.52
C SER A 67 -7.21 -12.91 10.30
N GLY A 68 -6.21 -13.74 9.96
CA GLY A 68 -5.32 -13.54 8.83
C GLY A 68 -4.10 -12.68 9.10
N HIS A 69 -3.86 -12.25 10.35
CA HIS A 69 -2.68 -11.44 10.70
C HIS A 69 -1.43 -12.30 10.82
N VAL A 70 -0.30 -11.77 10.37
CA VAL A 70 1.00 -12.41 10.55
C VAL A 70 1.34 -12.50 12.03
N THR A 71 1.64 -13.71 12.52
CA THR A 71 1.96 -13.96 13.93
C THR A 71 3.47 -14.00 14.20
N GLY A 72 4.25 -14.31 13.16
CA GLY A 72 5.67 -14.63 13.25
C GLY A 72 6.62 -13.57 12.69
N LYS A 73 7.79 -14.03 12.26
CA LYS A 73 8.73 -13.28 11.42
C LYS A 73 9.06 -14.16 10.25
N ASP A 74 8.42 -13.90 9.12
CA ASP A 74 8.52 -14.76 7.95
C ASP A 74 9.13 -14.00 6.79
N LYS A 75 10.05 -14.66 6.08
CA LYS A 75 10.63 -14.10 4.87
C LYS A 75 9.74 -14.45 3.69
N LEU A 76 9.28 -13.45 2.95
CA LEU A 76 8.46 -13.64 1.76
C LEU A 76 8.70 -12.56 0.71
N LEU A 77 8.29 -12.84 -0.53
CA LEU A 77 8.34 -11.84 -1.60
C LEU A 77 7.27 -10.76 -1.38
N PRO A 78 7.54 -9.47 -1.65
CA PRO A 78 6.57 -8.38 -1.47
C PRO A 78 5.18 -8.65 -2.08
N GLY A 79 5.12 -9.32 -3.23
CA GLY A 79 3.85 -9.70 -3.86
C GLY A 79 3.00 -10.71 -3.08
N MET A 80 3.55 -11.37 -2.06
CA MET A 80 2.88 -12.37 -1.22
C MET A 80 2.25 -11.76 0.04
N LEU A 81 2.51 -10.48 0.31
CA LEU A 81 1.81 -9.74 1.37
C LEU A 81 0.31 -9.67 1.07
N ARG A 82 -0.48 -9.59 2.14
CA ARG A 82 -1.92 -9.31 2.14
C ARG A 82 -2.15 -7.92 2.73
N VAL A 83 -3.27 -7.29 2.37
CA VAL A 83 -3.66 -6.01 2.97
C VAL A 83 -3.73 -6.16 4.50
N GLY A 84 -3.08 -5.23 5.21
CA GLY A 84 -2.89 -5.25 6.67
C GLY A 84 -1.56 -5.85 7.14
N ASP A 85 -0.77 -6.45 6.24
CA ASP A 85 0.53 -6.99 6.62
C ASP A 85 1.58 -5.89 6.79
N CYS A 86 2.27 -5.93 7.92
CA CYS A 86 3.43 -5.09 8.20
C CYS A 86 4.74 -5.80 7.85
N PHE A 87 5.74 -5.05 7.40
CA PHE A 87 7.03 -5.59 6.96
C PHE A 87 8.23 -4.66 7.24
N THR A 88 9.43 -5.23 7.14
CA THR A 88 10.72 -4.52 7.19
C THR A 88 11.70 -5.14 6.19
N GLY A 89 12.78 -4.42 5.88
CA GLY A 89 13.84 -4.91 5.00
C GLY A 89 13.52 -4.78 3.50
N LEU A 90 12.66 -3.82 3.14
CA LEU A 90 12.47 -3.47 1.73
C LEU A 90 13.69 -2.66 1.24
N GLU A 91 14.43 -3.24 0.30
CA GLU A 91 15.57 -2.62 -0.36
C GLU A 91 15.16 -2.11 -1.75
N GLY A 92 14.99 -0.79 -1.88
CA GLY A 92 14.62 -0.14 -3.14
C GLY A 92 13.22 -0.52 -3.64
N VAL A 93 13.01 -0.41 -4.96
CA VAL A 93 11.71 -0.57 -5.64
C VAL A 93 11.44 -2.02 -6.10
N SER A 94 12.32 -2.97 -5.74
CA SER A 94 12.30 -4.31 -6.33
C SER A 94 11.30 -5.24 -5.63
N SER A 95 10.31 -5.73 -6.39
CA SER A 95 9.39 -6.80 -5.93
C SER A 95 10.04 -8.19 -5.81
N ARG A 96 11.35 -8.31 -6.09
CA ARG A 96 12.07 -9.59 -6.19
C ARG A 96 12.90 -9.94 -4.95
N SER A 97 13.19 -8.97 -4.10
CA SER A 97 13.96 -9.20 -2.87
C SER A 97 13.03 -9.62 -1.73
N PRO A 98 13.32 -10.71 -1.00
CA PRO A 98 12.52 -11.10 0.15
C PRO A 98 12.53 -10.01 1.22
N ILE A 99 11.34 -9.71 1.75
CA ILE A 99 11.13 -8.87 2.92
C ILE A 99 10.81 -9.74 4.12
N THR A 100 10.83 -9.15 5.32
CA THR A 100 10.35 -9.83 6.53
C THR A 100 8.98 -9.30 6.89
N ALA A 101 7.94 -10.14 6.80
CA ALA A 101 6.63 -9.84 7.34
C ALA A 101 6.57 -10.16 8.84
N LEU A 102 5.85 -9.34 9.61
CA LEU A 102 5.76 -9.45 11.06
C LEU A 102 4.48 -8.77 11.59
N PRO A 103 4.02 -9.09 12.82
CA PRO A 103 2.91 -8.39 13.45
C PRO A 103 3.17 -6.88 13.48
N CYS A 104 2.14 -6.08 13.18
CA CYS A 104 2.24 -4.61 13.18
C CYS A 104 2.58 -4.01 14.55
N SER A 105 2.32 -4.73 15.65
CA SER A 105 2.75 -4.36 17.00
C SER A 105 4.27 -4.40 17.19
N ARG A 106 5.00 -5.00 16.25
CA ARG A 106 6.47 -5.05 16.25
C ARG A 106 7.05 -3.90 15.41
N PRO A 107 8.26 -3.40 15.75
CA PRO A 107 8.93 -2.37 14.97
C PRO A 107 9.06 -2.73 13.49
N HIS A 108 8.39 -1.98 12.62
CA HIS A 108 8.34 -2.22 11.17
C HIS A 108 8.49 -0.92 10.37
N GLU A 109 8.68 -1.05 9.06
CA GLU A 109 8.97 0.04 8.13
C GLU A 109 7.92 0.18 7.04
N GLY A 110 7.00 -0.75 6.87
CA GLY A 110 5.95 -0.60 5.87
C GLY A 110 4.76 -1.50 6.10
N GLU A 111 3.71 -1.21 5.36
CA GLU A 111 2.43 -1.92 5.41
C GLU A 111 1.87 -2.09 4.00
N ALA A 112 1.27 -3.24 3.73
CA ALA A 112 0.42 -3.45 2.57
C ALA A 112 -0.97 -2.88 2.84
N VAL A 113 -1.34 -1.80 2.13
CA VAL A 113 -2.48 -0.95 2.52
C VAL A 113 -3.67 -1.07 1.59
N ALA A 114 -3.47 -1.53 0.36
CA ALA A 114 -4.56 -1.74 -0.58
C ALA A 114 -4.18 -2.81 -1.61
N GLU A 115 -5.22 -3.40 -2.18
CA GLU A 115 -5.11 -4.34 -3.29
C GLU A 115 -6.16 -3.99 -4.34
N LEU A 116 -5.77 -4.10 -5.60
CA LEU A 116 -6.61 -3.81 -6.74
C LEU A 116 -6.27 -4.70 -7.92
N ARG A 117 -7.15 -4.74 -8.92
CA ARG A 117 -6.96 -5.55 -10.14
C ARG A 117 -6.86 -4.65 -11.35
N LEU A 118 -5.79 -4.82 -12.13
CA LEU A 118 -5.61 -4.16 -13.41
C LEU A 118 -6.55 -4.75 -14.48
N PRO A 119 -6.84 -3.99 -15.56
CA PRO A 119 -7.62 -4.48 -16.69
C PRO A 119 -7.06 -5.77 -17.31
N ARG A 120 -7.96 -6.58 -17.89
CA ARG A 120 -7.61 -7.87 -18.53
C ARG A 120 -7.14 -7.68 -19.97
N ASP A 121 -6.13 -6.85 -20.15
CA ASP A 121 -5.56 -6.56 -21.46
C ASP A 121 -4.42 -7.54 -21.80
N PRO A 122 -3.96 -7.59 -23.07
CA PRO A 122 -2.68 -8.20 -23.42
C PRO A 122 -1.54 -7.57 -22.60
N TRP A 123 -0.46 -8.34 -22.36
CA TRP A 123 0.69 -7.84 -21.61
C TRP A 123 1.31 -6.61 -22.30
N PRO A 124 1.25 -5.41 -21.69
CA PRO A 124 1.68 -4.20 -22.36
C PRO A 124 3.18 -3.88 -22.13
N GLY A 125 3.88 -4.72 -21.35
CA GLY A 125 5.27 -4.50 -20.93
C GLY A 125 5.38 -4.10 -19.46
N ASP A 126 6.51 -4.42 -18.82
CA ASP A 126 6.72 -4.19 -17.39
C ASP A 126 6.53 -2.71 -16.98
N ARG A 127 7.03 -1.78 -17.81
CA ARG A 127 6.95 -0.33 -17.54
C ARG A 127 5.51 0.16 -17.49
N GLU A 128 4.71 -0.16 -18.52
CA GLU A 128 3.31 0.24 -18.60
C GLU A 128 2.49 -0.39 -17.46
N VAL A 129 2.76 -1.66 -17.12
CA VAL A 129 2.09 -2.32 -16.00
C VAL A 129 2.41 -1.61 -14.69
N LEU A 130 3.67 -1.23 -14.45
CA LEU A 130 4.08 -0.50 -13.25
C LEU A 130 3.45 0.89 -13.19
N GLU A 131 3.40 1.63 -14.30
CA GLU A 131 2.76 2.95 -14.39
C GLU A 131 1.28 2.84 -14.02
N ARG A 132 0.53 1.94 -14.67
CA ARG A 132 -0.90 1.70 -14.35
C ARG A 132 -1.13 1.27 -12.90
N ALA A 133 -0.22 0.45 -12.38
CA ALA A 133 -0.26 -0.01 -11.00
C ALA A 133 -0.02 1.15 -10.01
N SER A 134 0.93 2.04 -10.31
CA SER A 134 1.20 3.24 -9.53
C SER A 134 -0.02 4.17 -9.50
N ASP A 135 -0.56 4.50 -10.67
CA ASP A 135 -1.73 5.37 -10.80
C ASP A 135 -2.94 4.84 -10.02
N ALA A 136 -3.17 3.53 -10.09
CA ALA A 136 -4.25 2.89 -9.36
C ALA A 136 -4.03 2.92 -7.84
N CYS A 137 -2.78 2.85 -7.38
CA CYS A 137 -2.43 2.93 -5.97
C CYS A 137 -2.56 4.35 -5.40
N ASP A 138 -2.21 5.39 -6.16
CA ASP A 138 -2.27 6.80 -5.72
C ASP A 138 -3.66 7.14 -5.13
N TYR A 139 -4.71 6.74 -5.84
CA TYR A 139 -6.08 6.99 -5.40
C TYR A 139 -6.43 6.27 -4.09
N LYS A 140 -5.96 5.03 -3.91
CA LYS A 140 -6.28 4.20 -2.74
C LYS A 140 -5.52 4.61 -1.49
N VAL A 141 -4.27 5.04 -1.64
CA VAL A 141 -3.44 5.43 -0.49
C VAL A 141 -3.66 6.88 -0.06
N ALA A 142 -4.32 7.71 -0.88
CA ALA A 142 -4.61 9.10 -0.59
C ALA A 142 -5.18 9.31 0.83
N ARG A 143 -6.07 8.42 1.29
CA ARG A 143 -6.61 8.50 2.66
C ARG A 143 -5.50 8.45 3.71
N LEU A 144 -4.54 7.55 3.57
CA LEU A 144 -3.43 7.34 4.52
C LEU A 144 -2.41 8.48 4.52
N MET A 145 -2.42 9.34 3.51
CA MET A 145 -1.65 10.58 3.54
C MET A 145 -2.15 11.57 4.61
N LYS A 146 -3.29 11.30 5.27
CA LYS A 146 -3.69 11.99 6.51
C LYS A 146 -2.95 11.49 7.76
N SER A 147 -2.06 10.51 7.64
CA SER A 147 -1.20 10.07 8.75
C SER A 147 -0.29 11.20 9.23
N ARG A 148 -0.01 11.23 10.54
CA ARG A 148 1.04 12.08 11.12
C ARG A 148 2.45 11.79 10.56
N TYR A 149 2.62 10.66 9.87
CA TYR A 149 3.87 10.23 9.26
C TYR A 149 3.94 10.48 7.75
N ALA A 150 2.92 11.09 7.15
CA ALA A 150 2.78 11.19 5.69
C ALA A 150 4.00 11.76 4.96
N GLU A 151 4.72 12.72 5.54
CA GLU A 151 5.93 13.32 4.96
C GLU A 151 7.11 12.33 4.83
N HIS A 152 7.02 11.19 5.48
CA HIS A 152 8.02 10.12 5.45
C HIS A 152 7.47 8.82 4.86
N LEU A 153 6.32 8.85 4.17
CA LEU A 153 5.77 7.69 3.50
C LEU A 153 6.16 7.69 2.03
N GLU A 154 6.82 6.61 1.61
CA GLU A 154 7.07 6.28 0.21
C GLU A 154 6.03 5.26 -0.26
N GLN A 155 5.41 5.51 -1.41
CA GLN A 155 4.48 4.60 -2.04
C GLN A 155 5.17 3.69 -3.03
N TYR A 156 4.81 2.41 -3.01
CA TYR A 156 5.19 1.46 -4.05
C TYR A 156 3.99 0.65 -4.52
N ALA A 157 3.94 0.37 -5.81
CA ALA A 157 3.03 -0.59 -6.39
C ALA A 157 3.78 -1.89 -6.70
N ILE A 158 3.19 -3.02 -6.32
CA ILE A 158 3.71 -4.36 -6.58
C ILE A 158 2.76 -5.05 -7.58
N PRO A 159 2.97 -4.85 -8.89
CA PRO A 159 2.19 -5.52 -9.93
C PRO A 159 2.63 -6.98 -10.13
N PRO A 160 1.84 -7.79 -10.86
CA PRO A 160 2.28 -9.11 -11.27
C PRO A 160 3.37 -9.00 -12.34
N ASN A 161 4.27 -9.98 -12.40
CA ASN A 161 5.21 -10.11 -13.50
C ASN A 161 4.53 -10.77 -14.72
N LYS A 162 5.26 -10.88 -15.85
CA LYS A 162 4.74 -11.49 -17.07
C LYS A 162 4.18 -12.91 -16.84
N LEU A 163 4.87 -13.74 -16.06
CA LEU A 163 4.43 -15.11 -15.80
C LEU A 163 3.08 -15.14 -15.05
N GLY A 164 2.93 -14.31 -14.02
CA GLY A 164 1.67 -14.14 -13.32
C GLY A 164 0.58 -13.60 -14.25
N TRP A 165 0.91 -12.63 -15.09
CA TRP A 165 -0.03 -12.08 -16.06
C TRP A 165 -0.53 -13.11 -17.07
N ASP A 166 0.37 -13.94 -17.61
CA ASP A 166 0.01 -15.04 -18.52
C ASP A 166 -0.86 -16.09 -17.80
N ALA A 167 -0.66 -16.27 -16.49
CA ALA A 167 -1.50 -17.11 -15.62
C ALA A 167 -2.82 -16.45 -15.17
N GLY A 168 -3.12 -15.23 -15.65
CA GLY A 168 -4.35 -14.50 -15.33
C GLY A 168 -4.30 -13.65 -14.05
N ASP A 169 -3.14 -13.55 -13.40
CA ASP A 169 -2.93 -12.62 -12.30
C ASP A 169 -2.96 -11.18 -12.82
N ARG A 170 -3.77 -10.36 -12.17
CA ARG A 170 -3.89 -8.91 -12.43
C ARG A 170 -3.80 -8.11 -11.13
N ARG A 171 -3.47 -8.78 -10.03
CA ARG A 171 -3.45 -8.23 -8.70
C ARG A 171 -2.26 -7.29 -8.55
N THR A 172 -2.54 -6.05 -8.19
CA THR A 172 -1.55 -5.07 -7.77
C THR A 172 -1.73 -4.80 -6.29
N LEU A 173 -0.64 -4.90 -5.53
CA LEU A 173 -0.60 -4.53 -4.13
C LEU A 173 0.01 -3.14 -3.97
N CYS A 174 -0.65 -2.28 -3.19
CA CYS A 174 -0.14 -0.97 -2.82
C CYS A 174 0.48 -1.07 -1.44
N ILE A 175 1.74 -0.70 -1.33
CA ILE A 175 2.46 -0.70 -0.05
C ILE A 175 2.93 0.72 0.25
N LEU A 176 2.91 1.08 1.53
CA LEU A 176 3.51 2.32 2.03
C LEU A 176 4.69 1.95 2.91
N ARG A 177 5.83 2.59 2.66
CA ARG A 177 7.06 2.44 3.45
C ARG A 177 7.35 3.74 4.19
N TYR A 178 7.44 3.65 5.50
CA TYR A 178 7.92 4.70 6.37
C TYR A 178 9.46 4.73 6.42
N ILE A 179 10.03 5.88 6.05
CA ILE A 179 11.49 6.13 6.02
C ILE A 179 11.97 7.10 7.10
N GLY A 180 11.13 7.38 8.11
CA GLY A 180 11.50 8.27 9.20
C GLY A 180 12.40 7.61 10.25
N PRO A 181 12.81 8.39 11.27
CA PRO A 181 13.87 7.98 12.20
C PRO A 181 13.46 6.88 13.18
N VAL A 182 12.15 6.66 13.40
CA VAL A 182 11.64 5.70 14.39
C VAL A 182 10.66 4.73 13.75
N LYS A 183 10.94 3.43 13.83
CA LYS A 183 10.06 2.39 13.27
C LYS A 183 8.62 2.49 13.80
N LEU A 184 7.67 2.16 12.94
CA LEU A 184 6.26 2.06 13.30
C LEU A 184 6.05 0.84 14.21
N THR A 185 5.10 0.94 15.14
CA THR A 185 4.71 -0.14 16.07
C THR A 185 3.20 -0.33 16.14
N VAL A 186 2.48 0.33 15.22
CA VAL A 186 1.03 0.22 15.03
C VAL A 186 0.75 0.30 13.52
N PRO A 187 -0.37 -0.26 13.04
CA PRO A 187 -0.80 -0.07 11.66
C PRO A 187 -0.93 1.41 11.29
N LEU A 188 -0.69 1.76 10.03
CA LEU A 188 -0.82 3.12 9.50
C LEU A 188 -2.22 3.69 9.71
N ALA A 189 -3.26 2.84 9.68
CA ALA A 189 -4.64 3.25 9.96
C ALA A 189 -4.85 3.81 11.39
N GLU A 190 -3.97 3.51 12.34
CA GLU A 190 -3.99 4.08 13.70
C GLU A 190 -3.17 5.36 13.82
N THR A 191 -2.48 5.75 12.74
CA THR A 191 -1.62 6.94 12.71
C THR A 191 -2.30 8.17 12.11
N MET A 192 -3.58 8.05 11.77
CA MET A 192 -4.40 9.07 11.13
C MET A 192 -4.53 10.30 12.03
N ASP A 193 -4.26 11.48 11.47
CA ASP A 193 -4.48 12.75 12.15
C ASP A 193 -5.91 13.24 11.85
N PRO A 194 -6.77 13.39 12.88
CA PRO A 194 -8.15 13.84 12.70
C PRO A 194 -8.25 15.30 12.21
N ASN A 195 -7.18 16.08 12.35
CA ASN A 195 -7.11 17.45 11.85
C ASN A 195 -6.67 17.52 10.39
N LYS A 196 -6.37 16.40 9.75
CA LYS A 196 -6.05 16.34 8.32
C LYS A 196 -7.30 15.97 7.52
N ARG A 197 -7.51 16.65 6.40
CA ARG A 197 -8.58 16.34 5.44
C ARG A 197 -8.04 16.30 4.04
N LEU A 198 -8.56 15.41 3.20
CA LEU A 198 -8.32 15.54 1.76
C LEU A 198 -8.94 16.85 1.27
N TRP A 199 -8.37 17.45 0.22
CA TRP A 199 -8.94 18.67 -0.36
C TRP A 199 -10.43 18.50 -0.73
N ARG A 200 -10.84 17.27 -1.10
CA ARG A 200 -12.22 16.88 -1.44
C ARG A 200 -13.15 16.72 -0.23
N GLU A 201 -12.58 16.54 0.96
CA GLU A 201 -13.28 16.38 2.24
C GLU A 201 -13.44 17.73 2.97
N LEU A 202 -12.97 18.83 2.37
CA LEU A 202 -13.10 20.16 2.94
C LEU A 202 -14.54 20.66 2.91
N HIS A 203 -14.94 21.36 3.97
CA HIS A 203 -16.26 21.93 4.14
C HIS A 203 -16.19 23.45 4.25
N ARG A 204 -17.28 24.14 3.90
CA ARG A 204 -17.43 25.57 4.18
C ARG A 204 -17.20 25.82 5.67
N GLY A 205 -16.33 26.79 5.98
CA GLY A 205 -15.94 27.15 7.34
C GLY A 205 -14.58 26.60 7.76
N ASP A 206 -14.05 25.57 7.09
CA ASP A 206 -12.74 24.99 7.44
C ASP A 206 -11.62 26.04 7.28
N CYS A 207 -10.86 26.27 8.35
CA CYS A 207 -9.68 27.13 8.37
C CYS A 207 -8.43 26.27 8.22
N LEU A 208 -7.51 26.67 7.34
CA LEU A 208 -6.39 25.82 6.90
C LEU A 208 -5.04 26.45 7.22
N ALA A 209 -4.06 25.58 7.52
CA ALA A 209 -2.65 25.96 7.50
C ALA A 209 -2.21 26.44 6.11
N ALA A 210 -0.97 26.91 5.99
CA ALA A 210 -0.40 27.27 4.70
C ALA A 210 -0.45 26.05 3.76
N TRP A 211 -0.89 26.27 2.52
CA TRP A 211 -1.00 25.20 1.54
C TRP A 211 0.40 24.77 1.08
N SER A 212 0.77 23.51 1.30
CA SER A 212 1.96 22.93 0.68
C SER A 212 1.62 22.59 -0.78
N GLU A 213 2.37 23.15 -1.74
CA GLU A 213 2.21 22.82 -3.16
C GLU A 213 2.28 21.31 -3.37
N GLY A 214 1.39 20.76 -4.19
CA GLY A 214 1.29 19.31 -4.44
C GLY A 214 0.60 18.50 -3.35
N SER A 215 0.30 19.06 -2.17
CA SER A 215 -0.40 18.31 -1.11
C SER A 215 -1.90 18.16 -1.40
N ILE A 216 -2.35 16.90 -1.52
CA ILE A 216 -3.78 16.56 -1.57
C ILE A 216 -4.45 16.57 -0.19
N VAL A 217 -3.66 16.73 0.88
CA VAL A 217 -4.07 16.73 2.28
C VAL A 217 -3.86 18.11 2.89
N GLN A 218 -4.88 18.61 3.58
CA GLN A 218 -4.88 19.92 4.22
C GLN A 218 -5.01 19.79 5.73
N SER A 219 -4.32 20.65 6.46
CA SER A 219 -4.42 20.72 7.93
C SER A 219 -5.51 21.71 8.31
N VAL A 220 -6.57 21.22 8.93
CA VAL A 220 -7.67 22.01 9.47
C VAL A 220 -7.30 22.49 10.87
N LEU A 221 -7.46 23.79 11.09
CA LEU A 221 -7.14 24.48 12.33
C LEU A 221 -8.40 25.16 12.88
N PRO A 222 -8.47 25.40 14.20
CA PRO A 222 -9.48 26.30 14.74
C PRO A 222 -9.33 27.72 14.17
N CYS A 223 -10.44 28.34 13.76
CA CYS A 223 -10.42 29.65 13.08
C CYS A 223 -10.03 30.82 13.99
N ASP A 224 -10.02 30.63 15.32
CA ASP A 224 -9.48 31.58 16.30
C ASP A 224 -7.95 31.49 16.45
N LYS A 225 -7.32 30.51 15.78
CA LYS A 225 -5.86 30.37 15.69
C LYS A 225 -5.35 30.92 14.36
N ALA A 226 -4.03 31.10 14.30
CA ALA A 226 -3.35 31.53 13.09
C ALA A 226 -3.59 30.53 11.95
N HIS A 227 -4.18 30.98 10.85
CA HIS A 227 -4.45 30.18 9.66
C HIS A 227 -4.27 31.03 8.40
N TRP A 228 -4.08 30.39 7.25
CA TRP A 228 -3.75 31.10 6.00
C TRP A 228 -4.91 31.17 5.03
N SER A 229 -5.83 30.20 5.08
CA SER A 229 -6.98 30.14 4.20
C SER A 229 -8.23 29.72 4.94
N GLN A 230 -9.39 30.16 4.46
CA GLN A 230 -10.68 29.63 4.91
C GLN A 230 -11.54 29.24 3.70
N VAL A 231 -12.18 28.07 3.80
CA VAL A 231 -13.10 27.58 2.77
C VAL A 231 -14.42 28.33 2.87
N TYR A 232 -14.78 29.12 1.86
CA TYR A 232 -16.02 29.90 1.86
C TYR A 232 -17.15 29.25 1.05
N ALA A 233 -16.81 28.36 0.14
CA ALA A 233 -17.79 27.62 -0.66
C ALA A 233 -17.27 26.23 -1.06
N VAL A 234 -18.19 25.28 -1.10
CA VAL A 234 -18.00 23.94 -1.67
C VAL A 234 -19.24 23.63 -2.50
N TYR A 235 -19.06 23.13 -3.73
CA TYR A 235 -20.19 22.82 -4.59
C TYR A 235 -19.89 21.67 -5.56
N LYS A 236 -20.96 21.05 -6.08
CA LYS A 236 -20.88 19.96 -7.05
C LYS A 236 -20.84 20.49 -8.49
N LEU A 237 -19.96 19.91 -9.30
CA LEU A 237 -19.80 20.20 -10.72
C LEU A 237 -20.80 19.37 -11.55
N PRO A 238 -21.55 19.98 -12.50
CA PRO A 238 -22.71 19.35 -13.13
C PRO A 238 -22.40 18.47 -14.37
N SER A 239 -21.14 18.37 -14.81
CA SER A 239 -20.80 17.69 -16.08
C SER A 239 -20.68 16.17 -15.92
N VAL A 240 -21.13 15.45 -16.95
CA VAL A 240 -21.04 13.98 -17.03
C VAL A 240 -19.63 13.56 -17.48
N SER A 241 -19.12 14.18 -18.57
CA SER A 241 -17.77 13.97 -19.11
C SER A 241 -16.77 15.00 -18.58
N TYR A 242 -15.48 14.62 -18.55
CA TYR A 242 -14.40 15.53 -18.15
C TYR A 242 -14.25 16.64 -19.21
N PRO A 243 -14.39 17.92 -18.86
CA PRO A 243 -14.39 19.01 -19.85
C PRO A 243 -12.99 19.43 -20.29
N GLY A 244 -11.95 18.75 -19.79
CA GLY A 244 -10.55 19.15 -19.91
C GLY A 244 -10.12 20.21 -18.88
N GLU A 245 -8.86 20.13 -18.48
CA GLU A 245 -8.25 20.91 -17.39
C GLU A 245 -8.54 22.43 -17.49
N LYS A 246 -8.17 23.05 -18.62
CA LYS A 246 -8.33 24.50 -18.83
C LYS A 246 -9.79 24.96 -18.77
N THR A 247 -10.71 24.14 -19.26
CA THR A 247 -12.14 24.47 -19.23
C THR A 247 -12.71 24.29 -17.83
N LEU A 248 -12.31 23.22 -17.13
CA LEU A 248 -12.70 22.99 -15.75
C LEU A 248 -12.23 24.13 -14.84
N GLN A 249 -10.95 24.50 -14.96
CA GLN A 249 -10.36 25.59 -14.19
C GLN A 249 -11.12 26.92 -14.36
N ARG A 250 -11.47 27.30 -15.61
CA ARG A 250 -12.29 28.50 -15.88
C ARG A 250 -13.69 28.41 -15.26
N LYS A 251 -14.34 27.25 -15.35
CA LYS A 251 -15.67 27.02 -14.74
C LYS A 251 -15.61 27.09 -13.21
N VAL A 252 -14.58 26.52 -12.60
CA VAL A 252 -14.39 26.56 -11.15
C VAL A 252 -14.12 27.99 -10.68
N LYS A 253 -13.22 28.70 -11.35
CA LYS A 253 -12.95 30.11 -11.05
C LYS A 253 -14.22 30.97 -11.12
N ALA A 254 -15.02 30.82 -12.18
CA ALA A 254 -16.29 31.54 -12.33
C ALA A 254 -17.29 31.18 -11.21
N GLY A 255 -17.40 29.89 -10.86
CA GLY A 255 -18.29 29.41 -9.81
C GLY A 255 -17.89 29.89 -8.40
N CYS A 256 -16.59 30.00 -8.13
CA CYS A 256 -16.05 30.59 -6.91
C CYS A 256 -16.32 32.10 -6.87
N ASN A 257 -16.02 32.84 -7.94
CA ASN A 257 -16.29 34.28 -8.04
C ASN A 257 -17.78 34.61 -7.84
N ALA A 258 -18.69 33.80 -8.38
CA ALA A 258 -20.13 34.00 -8.21
C ALA A 258 -20.60 33.85 -6.75
N ARG A 259 -19.88 33.08 -5.93
CA ARG A 259 -20.19 32.83 -4.51
C ARG A 259 -19.39 33.72 -3.56
N TRP A 260 -18.53 34.57 -4.10
CA TRP A 260 -17.63 35.42 -3.34
C TRP A 260 -18.40 36.42 -2.45
N TRP A 261 -19.37 37.12 -3.04
CA TRP A 261 -20.03 38.26 -2.40
C TRP A 261 -20.92 37.88 -1.20
N ASP A 262 -21.44 36.66 -1.19
CA ASP A 262 -22.32 36.16 -0.12
C ASP A 262 -21.53 35.53 1.04
N GLY A 263 -20.21 35.36 0.87
CA GLY A 263 -19.39 34.53 1.75
C GLY A 263 -18.75 35.24 2.95
N PHE A 264 -18.45 36.53 2.84
CA PHE A 264 -17.46 37.19 3.71
C PHE A 264 -17.99 38.33 4.57
N ASP A 265 -17.37 38.52 5.74
CA ASP A 265 -17.50 39.76 6.51
C ASP A 265 -16.82 40.91 5.75
N VAL A 266 -17.51 42.03 5.62
CA VAL A 266 -17.03 43.23 4.88
C VAL A 266 -15.71 43.76 5.46
N ARG A 267 -15.40 43.43 6.72
CA ARG A 267 -14.20 43.90 7.41
C ARG A 267 -12.99 42.98 7.27
N GLU A 268 -13.19 41.72 6.86
CA GLU A 268 -12.14 40.72 6.69
C GLU A 268 -12.20 40.14 5.27
N TYR A 269 -11.71 40.92 4.29
CA TYR A 269 -11.62 40.46 2.90
C TYR A 269 -10.36 39.61 2.66
N PRO A 270 -10.47 38.47 1.95
CA PRO A 270 -9.29 37.71 1.53
C PRO A 270 -8.51 38.49 0.47
N GLN A 271 -7.19 38.34 0.48
CA GLN A 271 -6.32 39.01 -0.50
C GLN A 271 -6.22 38.20 -1.80
N LEU A 272 -6.39 36.88 -1.71
CA LEU A 272 -6.31 35.95 -2.82
C LEU A 272 -7.49 34.97 -2.81
N VAL A 273 -7.86 34.51 -4.01
CA VAL A 273 -8.83 33.43 -4.21
C VAL A 273 -8.10 32.22 -4.74
N ARG A 274 -8.12 31.12 -3.98
CA ARG A 274 -7.68 29.80 -4.46
C ARG A 274 -8.87 28.89 -4.61
N PHE A 275 -8.69 27.85 -5.42
CA PHE A 275 -9.70 26.83 -5.62
C PHE A 275 -9.05 25.48 -5.91
N ALA A 276 -9.71 24.42 -5.46
CA ALA A 276 -9.35 23.03 -5.72
C ALA A 276 -10.48 22.33 -6.47
N TYR A 277 -10.12 21.44 -7.39
CA TYR A 277 -11.02 20.74 -8.29
C TYR A 277 -10.37 19.43 -8.75
N PRO A 278 -11.16 18.45 -9.21
CA PRO A 278 -10.63 17.14 -9.56
C PRO A 278 -9.86 17.18 -10.86
N VAL A 279 -8.79 16.41 -10.91
CA VAL A 279 -8.10 16.06 -12.17
C VAL A 279 -8.84 14.93 -12.90
N GLU A 280 -8.38 14.55 -14.10
CA GLU A 280 -9.06 13.59 -14.97
C GLU A 280 -9.34 12.24 -14.31
N TYR A 281 -8.34 11.61 -13.69
CA TYR A 281 -8.54 10.30 -13.04
C TYR A 281 -9.51 10.38 -11.84
N GLU A 282 -9.50 11.48 -11.08
CA GLU A 282 -10.46 11.70 -9.99
C GLU A 282 -11.86 11.91 -10.55
N TRP A 283 -11.97 12.56 -11.72
CA TRP A 283 -13.22 12.73 -12.43
C TRP A 283 -13.78 11.37 -12.90
N GLU A 284 -12.95 10.50 -13.45
CA GLU A 284 -13.36 9.14 -13.81
C GLU A 284 -13.79 8.33 -12.58
N ALA A 285 -13.14 8.55 -11.43
CA ALA A 285 -13.55 7.98 -10.14
C ALA A 285 -14.82 8.62 -9.52
N GLY A 286 -15.48 9.54 -10.24
CA GLY A 286 -16.76 10.14 -9.83
C GLY A 286 -16.63 11.37 -8.92
N VAL A 287 -15.42 11.88 -8.70
CA VAL A 287 -15.23 13.13 -7.93
C VAL A 287 -15.76 14.31 -8.73
N ARG A 288 -16.68 15.07 -8.14
CA ARG A 288 -17.28 16.27 -8.77
C ARG A 288 -17.27 17.48 -7.83
N THR A 289 -16.36 17.53 -6.86
CA THR A 289 -16.33 18.59 -5.85
C THR A 289 -15.44 19.74 -6.31
N ALA A 290 -15.93 20.97 -6.22
CA ALA A 290 -15.11 22.18 -6.31
C ALA A 290 -15.09 22.87 -4.94
N VAL A 291 -13.90 23.30 -4.51
CA VAL A 291 -13.67 23.97 -3.22
C VAL A 291 -13.10 25.35 -3.48
N CYS A 292 -13.67 26.38 -2.86
CA CYS A 292 -13.23 27.76 -2.99
C CYS A 292 -12.66 28.25 -1.65
N LEU A 293 -11.47 28.84 -1.70
CA LEU A 293 -10.72 29.29 -0.53
C LEU A 293 -10.43 30.79 -0.64
N GLY A 294 -10.69 31.52 0.45
CA GLY A 294 -10.18 32.85 0.66
C GLY A 294 -8.85 32.75 1.39
N GLU A 295 -7.79 33.34 0.85
CA GLU A 295 -6.43 33.22 1.37
C GLU A 295 -5.85 34.58 1.74
N ALA A 296 -5.04 34.59 2.80
CA ALA A 296 -4.21 35.72 3.17
C ALA A 296 -2.84 35.66 2.48
N ASP A 297 -2.35 36.81 2.00
CA ASP A 297 -1.08 36.90 1.26
C ASP A 297 0.13 37.10 2.19
N LYS A 298 0.07 38.10 3.09
CA LYS A 298 1.25 38.54 3.87
C LYS A 298 1.32 38.07 5.31
N LYS A 299 0.18 37.87 5.96
CA LYS A 299 0.09 37.52 7.39
C LYS A 299 -1.06 36.54 7.60
N PRO A 300 -0.93 35.57 8.51
CA PRO A 300 -2.01 34.66 8.81
C PRO A 300 -3.20 35.42 9.42
N LEU A 301 -4.39 34.93 9.09
CA LEU A 301 -5.67 35.29 9.68
C LEU A 301 -5.71 34.79 11.12
N LYS A 302 -6.43 35.51 11.99
CA LYS A 302 -6.64 35.13 13.40
C LYS A 302 -8.11 35.01 13.77
N LYS A 303 -8.99 35.20 12.79
CA LYS A 303 -10.44 35.20 12.89
C LYS A 303 -11.01 34.68 11.58
N SER A 304 -12.28 34.28 11.63
CA SER A 304 -12.99 33.80 10.45
C SER A 304 -13.26 34.95 9.47
N LEU A 305 -13.01 34.67 8.19
CA LEU A 305 -13.43 35.51 7.08
C LEU A 305 -14.96 35.46 6.84
N LEU A 306 -15.62 34.38 7.30
CA LEU A 306 -17.04 34.16 7.04
C LEU A 306 -17.90 34.89 8.06
N ARG A 307 -19.06 35.38 7.61
CA ARG A 307 -20.11 35.85 8.52
C ARG A 307 -20.69 34.66 9.30
N HIS A 308 -20.86 34.86 10.59
CA HIS A 308 -21.61 33.97 11.47
C HIS A 308 -23.12 34.06 11.20
#